data_AF-A0A842LIL6-F1
#
_entry.id   AF-A0A842LIL6-F1
#
_cell.length_a   1.000
_cell.length_b   1.000
_cell.length_c   1.000
_cell.angle_alpha   90.00
_cell.angle_beta   90.00
_cell.angle_gamma   90.00
#
_symmetry.space_group_name_H-M   'P 1'
#
loop_
_entity.id
_entity.type
_entity.pdbx_description
1 polymer ?
#
loop_
_entity_poly.entity_id
_entity_poly.type
_entity_poly.pdbx_seq_one_letter_code
_entity_poly.pdbx_strand_id
1 'polypeptide(L)'
;MKRRILMSYRYQEDVVKPLAEFFGISTEELIEILIKRLDMAGLEALHPRMIQAKRECLERKIEIELNLCTISDFLSLISPEEKEKILKEIGRMIDEGRSYEEIIREGKKLILEILRGES
;
A
#
# COMPACT_ATOMS: atom_id res chain seq x y z
N MET A 1 26.51 -13.58 -4.76
CA MET A 1 26.23 -12.34 -3.99
C MET A 1 24.73 -12.02 -3.95
N LYS A 2 23.99 -11.96 -5.08
CA LYS A 2 22.51 -11.80 -5.12
C LYS A 2 21.75 -12.77 -4.19
N ARG A 3 22.06 -14.07 -4.25
CA ARG A 3 21.44 -15.10 -3.38
C ARG A 3 21.63 -14.80 -1.90
N ARG A 4 22.78 -14.24 -1.49
CA ARG A 4 23.05 -13.86 -0.09
C ARG A 4 22.13 -12.73 0.39
N ILE A 5 21.84 -11.75 -0.47
CA ILE A 5 20.90 -10.66 -0.17
C ILE A 5 19.49 -11.22 0.01
N LEU A 6 19.04 -12.07 -0.93
CA LEU A 6 17.72 -12.69 -0.89
C LEU A 6 17.53 -13.65 0.29
N MET A 7 18.61 -14.28 0.76
CA MET A 7 18.61 -15.13 1.96
C MET A 7 18.73 -14.33 3.27
N SER A 8 18.89 -13.01 3.23
CA SER A 8 18.88 -12.20 4.45
C SER A 8 17.49 -12.23 5.09
N TYR A 9 17.46 -12.24 6.43
CA TYR A 9 16.20 -12.28 7.20
C TYR A 9 15.18 -11.25 6.72
N ARG A 10 15.63 -10.02 6.52
CA ARG A 10 14.81 -8.90 6.04
C ARG A 10 14.16 -9.18 4.67
N TYR A 11 14.87 -9.77 3.71
CA TYR A 11 14.28 -10.12 2.42
C TYR A 11 13.39 -11.35 2.49
N GLN A 12 13.74 -12.31 3.35
CA GLN A 12 12.93 -13.50 3.56
C GLN A 12 11.54 -13.15 4.09
N GLU A 13 11.48 -12.35 5.16
CA GLU A 13 10.20 -11.96 5.77
C GLU A 13 9.41 -10.97 4.92
N ASP A 14 10.06 -9.96 4.32
CA ASP A 14 9.32 -8.87 3.71
C ASP A 14 9.00 -9.07 2.21
N VAL A 15 9.75 -9.95 1.52
CA VAL A 15 9.68 -10.16 0.06
C VAL A 15 9.45 -11.62 -0.29
N VAL A 16 10.39 -12.51 0.07
CA VAL A 16 10.46 -13.86 -0.50
C VAL A 16 9.33 -14.73 0.01
N LYS A 17 9.13 -14.85 1.33
CA LYS A 17 8.04 -15.68 1.86
C LYS A 17 6.66 -15.17 1.44
N PRO A 18 6.33 -13.87 1.58
CA PRO A 18 4.99 -13.38 1.22
C PRO A 18 4.67 -13.57 -0.27
N LEU A 19 5.63 -13.31 -1.17
CA LEU A 19 5.40 -13.48 -2.60
C LEU A 19 5.37 -14.96 -3.00
N ALA A 20 6.20 -15.80 -2.39
CA ALA A 20 6.18 -17.24 -2.67
C ALA A 20 4.83 -17.84 -2.27
N GLU A 21 4.31 -17.47 -1.10
CA GLU A 21 2.97 -17.84 -0.65
C GLU A 21 1.88 -17.30 -1.59
N PHE A 22 1.97 -16.02 -1.97
CA PHE A 22 1.01 -15.40 -2.90
C PHE A 22 0.93 -16.11 -4.25
N PHE A 23 2.07 -16.53 -4.80
CA PHE A 23 2.13 -17.27 -6.07
C PHE A 23 1.94 -18.78 -5.92
N GLY A 24 1.88 -19.30 -4.68
CA GLY A 24 1.80 -20.74 -4.41
C GLY A 24 3.04 -21.52 -4.86
N ILE A 25 4.22 -20.89 -4.85
CA ILE A 25 5.51 -21.49 -5.25
C ILE A 25 6.46 -21.64 -4.07
N SER A 26 7.54 -22.39 -4.25
CA SER A 26 8.58 -22.49 -3.21
C SER A 26 9.41 -21.21 -3.10
N THR A 27 9.95 -20.94 -1.91
CA THR A 27 10.86 -19.81 -1.69
C THR A 27 12.12 -19.91 -2.54
N GLU A 28 12.64 -21.12 -2.75
CA GLU A 28 13.80 -21.38 -3.61
C GLU A 28 13.51 -21.05 -5.07
N GLU A 29 12.34 -21.45 -5.58
CA GLU A 29 11.91 -21.12 -6.94
C GLU A 29 11.77 -19.61 -7.14
N LEU A 30 11.18 -18.91 -6.16
CA LEU A 30 11.09 -17.45 -6.21
C LEU A 30 12.48 -16.79 -6.19
N ILE A 31 13.42 -17.28 -5.37
CA ILE A 31 14.79 -16.78 -5.32
C ILE A 31 15.46 -16.87 -6.69
N GLU A 32 15.31 -18.00 -7.39
CA GLU A 32 15.86 -18.18 -8.73
C GLU A 32 15.23 -17.22 -9.75
N ILE A 33 13.91 -16.99 -9.67
CA ILE A 33 13.22 -15.98 -10.48
C ILE A 33 13.81 -14.59 -10.23
N LEU A 34 13.99 -14.20 -8.96
CA LEU A 34 14.51 -12.89 -8.58
C LEU A 34 15.98 -12.71 -9.03
N ILE A 35 16.82 -13.74 -8.89
CA ILE A 35 18.21 -13.71 -9.35
C ILE A 35 18.30 -13.51 -10.87
N LYS A 36 17.41 -14.16 -11.62
CA LYS A 36 17.35 -14.09 -13.07
C LYS A 36 16.81 -12.75 -13.58
N ARG A 37 15.87 -12.13 -12.87
CA ARG A 37 15.17 -10.92 -13.32
C ARG A 37 15.77 -9.61 -12.80
N LEU A 38 16.38 -9.61 -11.61
CA LEU A 38 16.89 -8.40 -10.98
C LEU A 38 18.42 -8.36 -11.01
N ASP A 39 18.99 -7.22 -11.34
CA ASP A 39 20.42 -6.96 -11.22
C ASP A 39 20.82 -6.65 -9.75
N MET A 40 22.12 -6.41 -9.50
CA MET A 40 22.57 -6.17 -8.13
C MET A 40 22.01 -4.86 -7.57
N ALA A 41 22.04 -3.79 -8.36
CA ALA A 41 21.55 -2.48 -7.96
C ALA A 41 20.04 -2.51 -7.65
N GLY A 42 19.26 -3.24 -8.48
CA GLY A 42 17.84 -3.47 -8.25
C GLY A 42 17.58 -4.21 -6.94
N LEU A 43 18.38 -5.22 -6.61
CA LEU A 43 18.25 -5.95 -5.36
C LEU A 43 18.60 -5.09 -4.15
N GLU A 44 19.70 -4.34 -4.17
CA GLU A 44 20.12 -3.51 -3.03
C GLU A 44 19.13 -2.36 -2.74
N ALA A 45 18.53 -1.78 -3.78
CA ALA A 45 17.54 -0.73 -3.65
C ALA A 45 16.10 -1.24 -3.37
N LEU A 46 15.87 -2.56 -3.43
CA LEU A 46 14.52 -3.12 -3.42
C LEU A 46 13.77 -2.84 -2.11
N HIS A 47 14.45 -2.98 -0.96
CA HIS A 47 13.77 -2.94 0.33
C HIS A 47 13.18 -1.57 0.68
N PRO A 48 13.93 -0.45 0.62
CA PRO A 48 13.36 0.88 0.86
C PRO A 48 12.22 1.21 -0.11
N ARG A 49 12.38 0.84 -1.39
CA ARG A 49 11.35 1.03 -2.43
C ARG A 49 10.09 0.23 -2.12
N MET A 50 10.24 -0.98 -1.60
CA MET A 50 9.10 -1.83 -1.27
C MET A 50 8.32 -1.30 -0.06
N ILE A 51 8.99 -0.79 0.99
CA ILE A 51 8.29 -0.18 2.12
C ILE A 51 7.43 0.99 1.62
N GLN A 52 8.02 1.87 0.81
CA GLN A 52 7.31 2.99 0.22
C GLN A 52 6.15 2.51 -0.66
N ALA A 53 6.38 1.54 -1.54
CA ALA A 53 5.34 1.00 -2.40
C ALA A 53 4.19 0.35 -1.61
N LYS A 54 4.47 -0.36 -0.51
CA LYS A 54 3.44 -0.94 0.35
C LYS A 54 2.52 0.14 0.92
N ARG A 55 3.08 1.26 1.37
CA ARG A 55 2.32 2.43 1.87
C ARG A 55 1.44 3.02 0.77
N GLU A 56 2.01 3.32 -0.40
CA GLU A 56 1.28 3.87 -1.55
C GLU A 56 0.18 2.91 -2.05
N CYS A 57 0.46 1.61 -2.09
CA CYS A 57 -0.53 0.60 -2.46
C CYS A 57 -1.68 0.52 -1.44
N LEU A 58 -1.38 0.65 -0.15
CA LEU A 58 -2.39 0.65 0.91
C LEU A 58 -3.30 1.88 0.81
N GLU A 59 -2.72 3.08 0.65
CA GLU A 59 -3.45 4.33 0.41
C GLU A 59 -4.41 4.19 -0.78
N ARG A 60 -3.91 3.70 -1.93
CA ARG A 60 -4.75 3.47 -3.11
C ARG A 60 -5.85 2.45 -2.88
N LYS A 61 -5.55 1.35 -2.16
CA LYS A 61 -6.57 0.35 -1.82
C LYS A 61 -7.68 0.96 -0.96
N ILE A 62 -7.33 1.80 0.00
CA ILE A 62 -8.30 2.53 0.84
C ILE A 62 -9.10 3.53 0.01
N GLU A 63 -8.45 4.29 -0.87
CA GLU A 63 -9.12 5.25 -1.76
C GLU A 63 -10.20 4.57 -2.62
N ILE A 64 -9.88 3.39 -3.17
CA ILE A 64 -10.81 2.57 -3.95
C ILE A 64 -11.98 2.08 -3.07
N GLU A 65 -11.70 1.55 -1.88
CA GLU A 65 -12.71 1.03 -0.96
C GLU A 65 -13.66 2.12 -0.45
N LEU A 66 -13.16 3.34 -0.27
CA LEU A 66 -13.94 4.52 0.07
C LEU A 66 -14.67 5.14 -1.13
N ASN A 67 -14.45 4.58 -2.33
CA ASN A 67 -15.06 5.00 -3.58
C ASN A 67 -14.82 6.50 -3.90
N LEU A 68 -13.69 7.05 -3.47
CA LEU A 68 -13.38 8.48 -3.57
C LEU A 68 -13.31 8.96 -5.02
N CYS A 69 -12.86 8.10 -5.94
CA CYS A 69 -12.88 8.42 -7.37
C CYS A 69 -14.31 8.68 -7.86
N THR A 70 -15.29 7.86 -7.48
CA THR A 70 -16.70 8.08 -7.85
C THR A 70 -17.25 9.35 -7.21
N ILE A 71 -17.01 9.54 -5.91
CA ILE A 71 -17.59 10.64 -5.14
C ILE A 71 -17.03 12.01 -5.60
N SER A 72 -15.71 12.10 -5.81
CA SER A 72 -15.03 13.31 -6.26
C SER A 72 -15.06 13.47 -7.78
N ASP A 73 -14.51 12.50 -8.51
CA ASP A 73 -14.11 12.71 -9.90
C ASP A 73 -15.28 12.51 -10.87
N PHE A 74 -16.23 11.63 -10.53
CA PHE A 74 -17.40 11.35 -11.38
C PHE A 74 -18.65 12.14 -10.97
N LEU A 75 -18.97 12.16 -9.68
CA LEU A 75 -20.18 12.82 -9.17
C LEU A 75 -19.95 14.25 -8.71
N SER A 76 -18.69 14.66 -8.50
CA SER A 76 -18.32 15.98 -7.98
C SER A 76 -19.08 16.39 -6.72
N LEU A 77 -19.35 15.40 -5.84
CA LEU A 77 -20.02 15.63 -4.56
C LEU A 77 -19.10 16.25 -3.52
N ILE A 78 -17.78 16.03 -3.67
CA ILE A 78 -16.74 16.68 -2.89
C ILE A 78 -15.76 17.34 -3.86
N SER A 79 -15.18 18.45 -3.43
CA SER A 79 -14.13 19.18 -4.15
C SER A 79 -12.80 18.42 -4.14
N PRO A 80 -11.89 18.72 -5.09
CA PRO A 80 -10.52 18.21 -5.05
C PRO A 80 -9.80 18.53 -3.72
N GLU A 81 -10.08 19.69 -3.12
CA GLU A 81 -9.51 20.10 -1.83
C GLU A 81 -10.03 19.25 -0.67
N GLU A 82 -11.31 18.89 -0.67
CA GLU A 82 -11.89 17.98 0.33
C GLU A 82 -11.38 16.55 0.16
N LYS A 83 -11.26 16.07 -1.08
CA LYS A 83 -10.62 14.77 -1.39
C LYS A 83 -9.20 14.73 -0.84
N GLU A 84 -8.40 15.77 -1.09
CA GLU A 84 -7.03 15.89 -0.59
C GLU A 84 -6.96 15.87 0.95
N LYS A 85 -7.91 16.54 1.63
CA LYS A 85 -8.01 16.49 3.10
C LYS A 85 -8.29 15.07 3.61
N ILE A 86 -9.24 14.36 2.98
CA ILE A 86 -9.56 12.98 3.33
C ILE A 86 -8.33 12.07 3.13
N LEU A 87 -7.63 12.21 2.00
CA LEU A 87 -6.43 11.42 1.72
C LEU A 87 -5.28 11.69 2.71
N LYS A 88 -5.08 12.95 3.12
CA LYS A 88 -4.11 13.29 4.17
C LYS A 88 -4.43 12.64 5.50
N GLU A 89 -5.70 12.65 5.88
CA GLU A 89 -6.16 12.05 7.13
C GLU A 89 -6.03 10.52 7.11
N ILE A 90 -6.33 9.89 5.98
CA ILE A 90 -6.07 8.46 5.76
C ILE A 90 -4.57 8.16 5.88
N GLY A 91 -3.72 8.93 5.22
CA GLY A 91 -2.26 8.79 5.31
C GLY A 91 -1.76 8.89 6.75
N ARG A 92 -2.29 9.84 7.53
CA ARG A 92 -2.00 9.98 8.97
C ARG A 92 -2.39 8.73 9.75
N MET A 93 -3.58 8.17 9.53
CA MET A 93 -4.03 6.96 10.22
C MET A 93 -3.19 5.72 9.86
N ILE A 94 -2.71 5.62 8.62
CA ILE A 94 -1.76 4.57 8.20
C ILE A 94 -0.44 4.72 8.95
N ASP A 95 0.10 5.95 9.02
CA ASP A 95 1.37 6.23 9.71
C ASP A 95 1.25 6.01 11.24
N GLU A 96 0.05 6.19 11.82
CA GLU A 96 -0.29 5.83 13.20
C GLU A 96 -0.40 4.31 13.45
N GLY A 97 -0.38 3.50 12.40
CA GLY A 97 -0.48 2.04 12.50
C GLY A 97 -1.89 1.52 12.82
N ARG A 98 -2.94 2.29 12.49
CA ARG A 98 -4.33 1.86 12.69
C ARG A 98 -4.69 0.67 11.80
N SER A 99 -5.67 -0.12 12.23
CA SER A 99 -6.13 -1.27 11.43
C SER A 99 -6.84 -0.80 10.16
N TYR A 100 -6.81 -1.65 9.13
CA TYR A 100 -7.47 -1.36 7.86
C TYR A 100 -8.97 -1.12 8.07
N GLU A 101 -9.64 -1.93 8.89
CA GLU A 101 -11.07 -1.82 9.18
C GLU A 101 -11.41 -0.50 9.88
N GLU A 102 -10.55 -0.05 10.81
CA GLU A 102 -10.72 1.23 11.48
C GLU A 102 -10.59 2.39 10.48
N ILE A 103 -9.55 2.37 9.63
CA ILE A 103 -9.31 3.40 8.63
C ILE A 103 -10.51 3.53 7.68
N ILE A 104 -11.06 2.40 7.20
CA ILE A 104 -12.24 2.41 6.33
C ILE A 104 -13.47 2.99 7.07
N ARG A 105 -13.68 2.62 8.34
CA ARG A 105 -14.80 3.12 9.12
C ARG A 105 -14.72 4.63 9.34
N GLU A 106 -13.57 5.13 9.78
CA GLU A 106 -13.36 6.58 9.99
C GLU A 106 -13.40 7.34 8.67
N GLY A 107 -12.81 6.81 7.60
CA GLY A 107 -12.87 7.40 6.26
C GLY A 107 -14.31 7.59 5.76
N LYS A 108 -15.18 6.59 5.93
CA LYS A 108 -16.61 6.70 5.59
C LYS A 108 -17.31 7.78 6.42
N LYS A 109 -16.97 7.90 7.70
CA LYS A 109 -17.53 8.92 8.58
C LYS A 109 -17.13 10.32 8.14
N LEU A 110 -15.84 10.56 7.86
CA LEU A 110 -15.31 11.83 7.35
C LEU A 110 -16.00 12.25 6.05
N ILE A 111 -16.15 11.32 5.10
CA ILE A 111 -16.84 11.59 3.84
C ILE A 111 -18.30 12.00 4.09
N LEU A 112 -19.02 11.31 4.99
CA LEU A 112 -20.40 11.63 5.30
C LEU A 112 -20.56 13.00 6.00
N GLU A 113 -19.64 13.37 6.90
CA GLU A 113 -19.64 14.68 7.55
C GLU A 113 -19.48 15.80 6.52
N ILE A 114 -18.57 15.64 5.55
CA ILE A 114 -18.38 16.59 4.44
C ILE A 114 -19.64 16.70 3.59
N LEU A 115 -20.20 15.56 3.15
CA LEU A 115 -21.41 15.53 2.31
C LEU A 115 -22.64 16.14 2.99
N ARG A 116 -22.70 16.14 4.32
CA ARG A 116 -23.78 16.76 5.11
C ARG A 116 -23.55 18.24 5.38
N GLY A 117 -22.37 18.78 5.08
CA GLY A 117 -22.00 20.15 5.42
C GLY A 117 -21.71 20.34 6.91
N GLU A 118 -21.27 19.29 7.60
CA GLU A 118 -20.91 19.31 9.03
C GLU A 118 -19.42 19.66 9.26
N SER A 119 -18.71 20.13 8.21
CA SER A 119 -17.26 20.39 8.17
C SER A 119 -16.87 21.86 8.30
#